data_AF-D3IIM1-F1
#
_entry.id   AF-D3IIM1-F1
#
_cell.length_a   1.000
_cell.length_b   1.000
_cell.length_c   1.000
_cell.angle_alpha   90.00
_cell.angle_beta   90.00
_cell.angle_gamma   90.00
#
_symmetry.space_group_name_H-M   'P 1'
#
loop_
_entity.id
_entity.type
_entity.pdbx_description
1 polymer ?
#
loop_
_entity_poly.entity_id
_entity_poly.type
_entity_poly.pdbx_seq_one_letter_code
_entity_poly.pdbx_strand_id
1 'polypeptide(L)'
;MRSGVAIRHNIANTPTPNAINNLRLLCENVLEPLRRRFGVIRITSGYRCEELNNMVGGKPNSQHLLGQAADIHLSNKEVAMKMFNFVAERLDYDQLLFEHRKSDGANWLHVSYNAAGNRKIKSELDV
;
A
#
# COMPACT_ATOMS: atom_id res chain seq x y z
N MET A 1 7.76 4.71 -9.93
CA MET A 1 7.34 3.31 -10.15
C MET A 1 5.90 3.32 -10.64
N ARG A 2 5.60 2.68 -11.78
CA ARG A 2 4.22 2.52 -12.29
C ARG A 2 3.75 1.10 -11.97
N SER A 3 2.47 0.93 -11.64
CA SER A 3 1.85 -0.40 -11.52
C SER A 3 2.09 -1.19 -12.81
N GLY A 4 2.47 -2.47 -12.69
CA GLY A 4 2.69 -3.32 -13.86
C GLY A 4 1.46 -3.44 -14.77
N VAL A 5 0.25 -3.32 -14.18
CA VAL A 5 -1.01 -3.29 -14.91
C VAL A 5 -1.16 -1.99 -15.70
N ALA A 6 -0.85 -0.84 -15.10
CA ALA A 6 -0.93 0.45 -15.77
C ALA A 6 -0.02 0.52 -17.01
N ILE A 7 1.18 -0.08 -16.92
CA ILE A 7 2.10 -0.18 -18.06
C ILE A 7 1.51 -1.07 -19.16
N ARG A 8 1.05 -2.28 -18.81
CA ARG A 8 0.51 -3.25 -19.77
C ARG A 8 -0.71 -2.73 -20.53
N HIS A 9 -1.53 -1.91 -19.90
CA HIS A 9 -2.78 -1.40 -20.47
C HIS A 9 -2.72 0.08 -20.86
N ASN A 10 -1.54 0.70 -20.84
CA ASN A 10 -1.34 2.11 -21.19
C ASN A 10 -2.26 3.08 -20.43
N ILE A 11 -2.53 2.79 -19.16
CA ILE A 11 -3.43 3.60 -18.32
C ILE A 11 -2.66 4.80 -17.76
N ALA A 12 -3.18 6.00 -18.00
CA ALA A 12 -2.66 7.25 -17.44
C ALA A 12 -3.00 7.36 -15.95
N ASN A 13 -2.17 6.75 -15.11
CA ASN A 13 -2.34 6.74 -13.65
C ASN A 13 -1.74 8.01 -13.00
N THR A 14 -2.31 9.17 -13.32
CA THR A 14 -1.83 10.49 -12.86
C THR A 14 -2.60 10.94 -11.61
N PRO A 15 -1.93 11.18 -10.47
CA PRO A 15 -2.59 11.64 -9.25
C PRO A 15 -3.01 13.11 -9.33
N THR A 16 -4.12 13.45 -8.66
CA THR A 16 -4.52 14.84 -8.43
C THR A 16 -3.60 15.52 -7.39
N PRO A 17 -3.58 16.86 -7.28
CA PRO A 17 -2.80 17.55 -6.25
C PRO A 17 -3.08 17.06 -4.82
N ASN A 18 -4.35 16.78 -4.49
CA ASN A 18 -4.72 16.22 -3.19
C ASN A 18 -4.15 14.81 -2.99
N ALA A 19 -4.22 13.95 -4.01
CA ALA A 19 -3.62 12.63 -3.95
C ALA A 19 -2.09 12.69 -3.83
N ILE A 20 -1.43 13.66 -4.49
CA ILE A 20 0.01 13.91 -4.32
C ILE A 20 0.35 14.27 -2.87
N ASN A 21 -0.43 15.17 -2.25
CA ASN A 21 -0.21 15.52 -0.85
C ASN A 21 -0.42 14.32 0.09
N ASN A 22 -1.44 13.51 -0.14
CA ASN A 22 -1.68 12.30 0.63
C ASN A 22 -0.55 11.28 0.46
N LEU A 23 -0.05 11.10 -0.76
CA LEU A 23 1.10 10.22 -1.03
C LEU A 23 2.35 10.70 -0.30
N ARG A 24 2.61 12.01 -0.27
CA ARG A 24 3.72 12.61 0.48
C ARG A 24 3.60 12.27 1.96
N LEU A 25 2.43 12.46 2.56
CA LEU A 25 2.19 12.15 3.97
C LEU A 25 2.33 10.65 4.26
N LEU A 26 1.84 9.78 3.38
CA LEU A 26 2.05 8.34 3.47
C LEU A 26 3.55 7.99 3.43
N CYS A 27 4.33 8.67 2.58
CA CYS A 27 5.77 8.47 2.52
C CYS A 27 6.45 8.88 3.82
N GLU A 28 6.19 10.09 4.31
CA GLU A 28 6.82 10.64 5.52
C GLU A 28 6.48 9.84 6.77
N ASN A 29 5.23 9.43 6.93
CA ASN A 29 4.73 8.85 8.18
C ASN A 29 4.81 7.32 8.22
N VAL A 30 4.91 6.65 7.06
CA VAL A 30 4.87 5.18 6.99
C VAL A 30 6.00 4.59 6.16
N LEU A 31 6.10 4.95 4.87
CA LEU A 31 7.01 4.26 3.95
C LEU A 31 8.48 4.59 4.21
N GLU A 32 8.81 5.83 4.57
CA GLU A 32 10.17 6.23 4.91
C GLU A 32 10.64 5.61 6.23
N PRO A 33 9.87 5.62 7.34
CA PRO A 33 10.21 4.86 8.54
C PRO A 33 10.45 3.38 8.28
N LEU A 34 9.61 2.74 7.45
CA LEU A 34 9.80 1.36 7.01
C LEU A 34 11.13 1.20 6.26
N ARG A 35 11.41 2.06 5.27
CA ARG A 35 12.64 2.02 4.50
C ARG A 35 13.89 2.25 5.36
N ARG A 36 13.83 3.15 6.34
CA ARG A 36 14.92 3.39 7.30
C ARG A 36 15.20 2.16 8.16
N ARG A 37 14.16 1.41 8.55
CA ARG A 37 14.30 0.21 9.39
C ARG A 37 14.72 -1.04 8.63
N PHE A 38 14.18 -1.26 7.44
CA PHE A 38 14.29 -2.53 6.70
C PHE A 38 15.08 -2.43 5.40
N GLY A 39 15.55 -1.24 5.02
CA GLY A 39 16.22 -1.00 3.76
C GLY A 39 15.25 -0.87 2.60
N VAL A 40 15.64 -1.36 1.41
CA VAL A 40 14.83 -1.21 0.19
C VAL A 40 13.49 -1.94 0.35
N ILE A 41 12.39 -1.21 0.13
CA ILE A 41 11.04 -1.76 0.07
C ILE A 41 10.52 -1.71 -1.37
N ARG A 42 9.87 -2.78 -1.82
CA ARG A 42 9.33 -2.88 -3.18
C ARG A 42 7.85 -2.52 -3.19
N ILE A 43 7.56 -1.26 -3.50
CA ILE A 43 6.18 -0.79 -3.67
C ILE A 43 5.66 -1.23 -5.04
N THR A 44 4.61 -2.03 -5.07
CA THR A 44 3.97 -2.52 -6.31
C THR A 44 2.76 -1.69 -6.73
N SER A 45 2.15 -0.99 -5.78
CA SER A 45 0.98 -0.15 -6.01
C SER A 45 0.97 1.01 -5.02
N GLY A 46 0.52 2.18 -5.47
CA GLY A 46 0.37 3.40 -4.67
C GLY A 46 -0.94 4.06 -5.06
N TYR A 47 -0.93 5.29 -5.56
CA TYR A 47 -2.14 5.85 -6.16
C TYR A 47 -2.67 4.99 -7.32
N ARG A 48 -3.99 4.85 -7.39
CA ARG A 48 -4.71 4.26 -8.52
C ARG A 48 -5.79 5.23 -8.97
N CYS A 49 -5.85 5.61 -10.23
CA CYS A 49 -7.05 6.22 -10.81
C CYS A 49 -8.19 5.19 -10.86
N GLU A 50 -9.43 5.64 -11.08
CA GLU A 50 -10.61 4.76 -11.12
C GLU A 50 -10.46 3.63 -12.13
N GLU A 51 -10.01 3.94 -13.35
CA GLU A 51 -9.77 2.96 -14.40
C GLU A 51 -8.79 1.88 -13.95
N LEU A 52 -7.64 2.27 -13.39
CA LEU A 52 -6.65 1.31 -12.89
C LEU A 52 -7.19 0.50 -11.71
N ASN A 53 -7.92 1.14 -10.79
CA ASN A 53 -8.51 0.47 -9.63
C ASN A 53 -9.51 -0.60 -10.06
N ASN A 54 -10.40 -0.29 -11.01
CA ASN A 54 -11.36 -1.25 -11.56
C ASN A 54 -10.66 -2.40 -12.27
N MET A 55 -9.63 -2.10 -13.06
CA MET A 55 -8.87 -3.10 -13.81
C MET A 55 -8.17 -4.13 -12.91
N VAL A 56 -7.75 -3.72 -11.71
CA VAL A 56 -7.11 -4.62 -10.74
C VAL A 56 -8.09 -5.24 -9.74
N GLY A 57 -9.41 -5.08 -9.96
CA GLY A 57 -10.45 -5.59 -9.06
C GLY A 57 -10.50 -4.86 -7.72
N GLY A 58 -10.00 -3.62 -7.66
CA GLY A 58 -10.01 -2.79 -6.47
C GLY A 58 -11.42 -2.36 -6.08
N LYS A 59 -11.63 -2.13 -4.78
CA LYS A 59 -12.93 -1.68 -4.26
C LYS A 59 -13.20 -0.20 -4.62
N PRO A 60 -14.46 0.20 -4.85
CA PRO A 60 -14.82 1.58 -5.19
C PRO A 60 -14.40 2.64 -4.16
N ASN A 61 -14.31 2.26 -2.88
CA ASN A 61 -13.91 3.18 -1.79
C ASN A 61 -12.48 2.92 -1.31
N SER A 62 -11.59 2.47 -2.20
CA SER A 62 -10.19 2.16 -1.87
C SER A 62 -9.39 3.43 -1.57
N GLN A 63 -8.59 3.41 -0.50
CA GLN A 63 -7.66 4.51 -0.17
C GLN A 63 -6.55 4.72 -1.22
N HIS A 64 -6.33 3.76 -2.12
CA HIS A 64 -5.46 3.97 -3.28
C HIS A 64 -6.01 5.06 -4.23
N LEU A 65 -7.34 5.20 -4.35
CA LEU A 65 -7.97 6.26 -5.14
C LEU A 65 -7.70 7.66 -4.56
N LEU A 66 -7.37 7.73 -3.27
CA LEU A 66 -7.10 8.97 -2.55
C LEU A 66 -5.60 9.24 -2.41
N GLY A 67 -4.72 8.35 -2.88
CA GLY A 67 -3.28 8.44 -2.65
C GLY A 67 -2.88 8.19 -1.19
N GLN A 68 -3.73 7.54 -0.41
CA GLN A 68 -3.54 7.29 1.02
C GLN A 68 -2.99 5.90 1.32
N ALA A 69 -2.86 5.02 0.32
CA ALA A 69 -2.43 3.65 0.51
C ALA A 69 -1.31 3.22 -0.46
N ALA A 70 -0.55 2.22 -0.04
CA ALA A 70 0.48 1.56 -0.83
C ALA A 70 0.53 0.06 -0.52
N ASP A 71 0.80 -0.74 -1.55
CA ASP A 71 1.02 -2.18 -1.42
C ASP A 71 2.52 -2.46 -1.60
N ILE A 72 3.10 -3.11 -0.59
CA ILE A 72 4.51 -3.52 -0.57
C ILE A 72 4.59 -5.01 -0.83
N HIS A 73 5.34 -5.41 -1.86
CA HIS A 73 5.59 -6.82 -2.12
C HIS A 73 6.67 -7.37 -1.19
N LEU A 74 6.40 -8.56 -0.66
CA LEU A 74 7.23 -9.23 0.34
C LEU A 74 7.76 -10.55 -0.20
N SER A 75 9.06 -10.79 -0.01
CA SER A 75 9.73 -11.99 -0.50
C SER A 75 9.36 -13.26 0.30
N ASN A 76 9.03 -13.11 1.58
CA ASN A 76 8.62 -14.22 2.45
C ASN A 76 7.82 -13.74 3.67
N LYS A 77 7.17 -14.69 4.35
CA LYS A 77 6.33 -14.43 5.52
C LYS A 77 7.10 -13.90 6.74
N GLU A 78 8.36 -14.30 6.94
CA GLU A 78 9.14 -13.83 8.09
C GLU A 78 9.41 -12.31 8.01
N VAL A 79 9.85 -11.84 6.85
CA VAL A 79 10.06 -10.41 6.58
C VAL A 79 8.72 -9.67 6.67
N ALA A 80 7.65 -10.27 6.15
CA ALA A 80 6.31 -9.72 6.23
C ALA A 80 5.90 -9.42 7.68
N MET A 81 6.02 -10.41 8.57
CA MET A 81 5.62 -10.24 9.96
C MET A 81 6.51 -9.25 10.72
N LYS A 82 7.81 -9.18 10.41
CA LYS A 82 8.70 -8.15 10.98
C LYS A 82 8.27 -6.74 10.58
N MET A 83 7.95 -6.53 9.30
CA MET A 83 7.45 -5.23 8.83
C MET A 83 6.07 -4.91 9.39
N PHE A 84 5.15 -5.88 9.38
CA PHE A 84 3.80 -5.74 9.92
C PHE A 84 3.84 -5.33 11.41
N ASN A 85 4.60 -6.05 12.24
CA ASN A 85 4.71 -5.74 13.66
C ASN A 85 5.35 -4.36 13.90
N PHE A 86 6.39 -4.00 13.14
CA PHE A 86 6.99 -2.67 13.25
C PHE A 86 5.98 -1.56 12.94
N VAL A 87 5.20 -1.69 11.86
CA VAL A 87 4.15 -0.70 11.53
C VAL A 87 3.10 -0.66 12.63
N ALA A 88 2.63 -1.82 13.08
CA ALA A 88 1.61 -1.96 14.10
C ALA A 88 1.99 -1.31 15.43
N GLU A 89 3.26 -1.40 15.83
CA GLU A 89 3.75 -0.96 17.13
C GLU A 89 4.35 0.46 17.13
N ARG A 90 4.88 0.92 16.00
CA ARG A 90 5.73 2.13 15.97
C ARG A 90 5.20 3.26 15.11
N LEU A 91 4.27 3.01 14.18
CA LEU A 91 3.90 3.99 13.16
C LEU A 91 2.46 4.45 13.28
N ASP A 92 2.20 5.64 12.73
CA ASP A 92 0.87 6.22 12.73
C ASP A 92 -0.01 5.82 11.53
N TYR A 93 -0.34 4.53 11.35
CA TYR A 93 -1.09 4.03 10.19
C TYR A 93 -2.62 4.02 10.38
N ASP A 94 -3.38 4.05 9.28
CA ASP A 94 -4.83 3.89 9.27
C ASP A 94 -5.25 2.41 9.07
N GLN A 95 -4.81 1.78 7.99
CA GLN A 95 -5.02 0.37 7.69
C GLN A 95 -3.69 -0.36 7.48
N LEU A 96 -3.60 -1.58 8.00
CA LEU A 96 -2.44 -2.47 7.87
C LEU A 96 -2.94 -3.89 7.58
N LEU A 97 -2.87 -4.33 6.32
CA LEU A 97 -3.36 -5.65 5.93
C LEU A 97 -2.20 -6.48 5.42
N PHE A 98 -2.05 -7.68 5.97
CA PHE A 98 -1.15 -8.68 5.41
C PHE A 98 -1.97 -9.60 4.50
N GLU A 99 -1.76 -9.49 3.19
CA GLU A 99 -2.50 -10.26 2.19
C GLU A 99 -1.61 -11.38 1.65
N HIS A 100 -2.08 -12.61 1.80
CA HIS A 100 -1.43 -13.80 1.29
C HIS A 100 -2.27 -14.41 0.17
N ARG A 101 -1.74 -14.43 -1.05
CA ARG A 101 -2.43 -15.05 -2.19
C ARG A 101 -2.11 -16.53 -2.26
N LYS A 102 -3.14 -17.37 -2.10
CA LYS A 102 -2.98 -18.84 -2.05
C LYS A 102 -2.54 -19.46 -3.36
N SER A 103 -2.89 -18.84 -4.49
CA SER A 103 -2.65 -19.42 -5.82
C SER A 103 -1.17 -19.49 -6.20
N ASP A 104 -0.36 -18.53 -5.77
CA ASP A 104 1.07 -18.46 -6.08
C ASP A 104 1.97 -18.13 -4.88
N GLY A 105 1.40 -18.08 -3.68
CA GLY A 105 2.11 -17.82 -2.43
C GLY A 105 2.62 -16.38 -2.27
N ALA A 106 2.22 -15.47 -3.16
CA ALA A 106 2.66 -14.09 -3.12
C ALA A 106 2.10 -13.34 -1.91
N ASN A 107 2.91 -12.44 -1.36
CA ASN A 107 2.62 -11.71 -0.13
C ASN A 107 2.65 -10.21 -0.37
N TRP A 108 1.66 -9.51 0.15
CA TRP A 108 1.62 -8.06 0.18
C TRP A 108 1.37 -7.54 1.60
N LEU A 109 2.02 -6.43 1.89
CA LEU A 109 1.70 -5.59 3.03
C LEU A 109 1.01 -4.35 2.49
N HIS A 110 -0.30 -4.29 2.64
CA HIS A 110 -1.08 -3.10 2.41
C HIS A 110 -0.94 -2.18 3.62
N VAL A 111 -0.51 -0.94 3.37
CA VAL A 111 -0.43 0.11 4.39
C VAL A 111 -1.15 1.35 3.92
N SER A 112 -1.84 2.02 4.83
CA SER A 112 -2.45 3.32 4.55
C SER A 112 -2.25 4.34 5.68
N TYR A 113 -2.41 5.60 5.30
CA TYR A 113 -2.27 6.76 6.18
C TYR A 113 -3.35 7.78 5.83
N ASN A 114 -4.09 8.23 6.83
CA ASN A 114 -5.12 9.26 6.67
C ASN A 114 -4.87 10.41 7.65
N ALA A 115 -4.47 11.56 7.11
CA ALA A 115 -4.20 12.76 7.89
C ALA A 115 -5.41 13.28 8.68
N ALA A 116 -6.64 12.95 8.26
CA ALA A 116 -7.86 13.32 8.97
C ALA A 116 -8.15 12.41 10.18
N GLY A 117 -7.45 11.29 10.32
CA GLY A 117 -7.64 10.35 11.42
C GLY A 117 -7.28 8.93 11.03
N ASN A 118 -6.37 8.33 11.80
CA ASN A 118 -5.86 6.98 11.62
C ASN A 118 -6.57 6.00 12.57
N ARG A 119 -7.30 5.03 12.02
CA ARG A 119 -8.16 4.09 12.77
C ARG A 119 -7.42 2.90 13.37
N LYS A 120 -6.15 2.66 13.00
CA LYS A 120 -5.32 1.53 13.46
C LYS A 120 -5.91 0.15 13.17
N ILE A 121 -6.59 0.00 12.03
CA ILE A 121 -7.18 -1.28 11.64
C ILE A 121 -6.07 -2.20 11.13
N LYS A 122 -5.94 -3.39 11.71
CA LYS A 122 -4.98 -4.40 11.24
C LYS A 122 -5.61 -5.77 11.05
N SER A 123 -5.19 -6.51 10.03
CA SER A 123 -5.71 -7.84 9.73
C SER A 123 -4.75 -8.67 8.88
N GLU A 124 -4.87 -9.99 8.96
CA GLU A 124 -4.24 -10.95 8.06
C GLU A 124 -5.35 -11.57 7.18
N LEU A 125 -5.15 -11.57 5.87
CA LEU A 125 -6.13 -11.96 4.88
C LEU A 125 -5.54 -13.00 3.94
N ASP A 126 -6.28 -14.09 3.75
CA ASP A 126 -6.03 -15.04 2.67
C ASP A 126 -6.87 -14.61 1.45
N VAL A 127 -6.21 -14.33 0.34
CA VAL A 127 -6.83 -13.86 -0.93
C VAL A 127 -6.64 -14.84 -2.09
#